data_AF-A0A7Z8KPV5-F1
#
_entry.id   AF-A0A7Z8KPV5-F1
#
_cell.length_a   1.000
_cell.length_b   1.000
_cell.length_c   1.000
_cell.angle_alpha   90.00
_cell.angle_beta   90.00
_cell.angle_gamma   90.00
#
_symmetry.space_group_name_H-M   'P 1'
#
loop_
_entity.id
_entity.type
_entity.pdbx_description
1 polymer ?
#
loop_
_entity_poly.entity_id
_entity_poly.type
_entity_poly.pdbx_seq_one_letter_code
_entity_poly.pdbx_strand_id
1 'polypeptide(L)'
;MTGLLVQTMKNDKQVKDDINGRLHSLDQTVRSVEKRLRAVERRLSVDVPVEDTIPEYEINFEEALESTMTEIVSIRTEMNNLILNSSHNHEYETRLQELNSEISNLNSQIMELREENSKLTEQFMIKDYSETEEMQNLSVEIRNEISKLNMRLEKAENHNRINIGSVKVPVELSGIVGAVILALTGFLIMNGQWNVIKSAYFSFGIALVFAVAVLMKFYLVNRRTT
;
A
#
# COMPACT_ATOMS: atom_id res chain seq x y z
N MET A 1 20.32 -40.16 111.10
CA MET A 1 21.60 -39.51 110.74
C MET A 1 22.46 -40.48 109.90
N THR A 2 21.88 -41.06 108.83
CA THR A 2 22.50 -42.14 108.04
C THR A 2 22.33 -41.94 106.52
N GLY A 3 21.39 -41.10 106.06
CA GLY A 3 21.22 -40.77 104.63
C GLY A 3 22.27 -39.79 104.08
N LEU A 4 22.77 -38.86 104.91
CA LEU A 4 23.65 -37.77 104.47
C LEU A 4 25.10 -38.25 104.23
N LEU A 5 25.58 -39.23 105.02
CA LEU A 5 26.89 -39.87 104.86
C LEU A 5 26.98 -40.79 103.62
N VAL A 6 25.86 -41.41 103.23
CA VAL A 6 25.81 -42.27 102.03
C VAL A 6 25.79 -41.43 100.75
N GLN A 7 25.14 -40.25 100.78
CA GLN A 7 25.11 -39.33 99.65
C GLN A 7 26.48 -38.69 99.39
N THR A 8 27.22 -38.31 100.43
CA THR A 8 28.58 -37.74 100.28
C THR A 8 29.59 -38.80 99.79
N MET A 9 29.55 -40.02 100.32
CA MET A 9 30.42 -41.12 99.85
C MET A 9 30.14 -41.55 98.39
N LYS A 10 28.88 -41.49 97.95
CA LYS A 10 28.52 -41.78 96.54
C LYS A 10 28.99 -40.67 95.60
N ASN A 11 28.92 -39.42 96.04
CA ASN A 11 29.38 -38.26 95.27
C ASN A 11 30.91 -38.26 95.13
N ASP A 12 31.66 -38.54 96.20
CA ASP A 12 33.12 -38.65 96.14
C ASP A 12 33.62 -39.78 95.24
N LYS A 13 32.90 -40.91 95.22
CA LYS A 13 33.23 -42.04 94.34
C LYS A 13 32.97 -41.70 92.88
N GLN A 14 31.85 -41.02 92.59
CA GLN A 14 31.51 -40.56 91.24
C GLN A 14 32.47 -39.48 90.73
N VAL A 15 32.92 -38.57 91.60
CA VAL A 15 33.94 -37.56 91.27
C VAL A 15 35.30 -38.23 91.00
N LYS A 16 35.70 -39.22 91.80
CA LYS A 16 36.93 -39.99 91.55
C LYS A 16 36.87 -40.77 90.23
N ASP A 17 35.74 -41.39 89.92
CA ASP A 17 35.58 -42.13 88.67
C ASP A 17 35.57 -41.20 87.44
N ASP A 18 34.97 -40.01 87.52
CA ASP A 18 35.01 -38.99 86.45
C ASP A 18 36.43 -38.43 86.26
N ILE A 19 37.14 -38.12 87.35
CA ILE A 19 38.54 -37.68 87.29
C ILE A 19 39.42 -38.76 86.67
N ASN A 20 39.22 -40.02 87.02
CA ASN A 20 39.99 -41.13 86.48
C ASN A 20 39.68 -41.35 84.99
N GLY A 21 38.41 -41.19 84.59
CA GLY A 21 37.99 -41.23 83.18
C GLY A 21 38.61 -40.10 82.35
N ARG A 22 38.62 -38.87 82.88
CA ARG A 22 39.27 -37.71 82.26
C ARG A 22 40.78 -37.86 82.19
N LEU A 23 41.41 -38.45 83.21
CA LEU A 23 42.84 -38.72 83.21
C LEU A 23 43.19 -39.75 82.13
N HIS A 24 42.35 -40.78 81.97
CA HIS A 24 42.56 -41.80 80.95
C HIS A 24 42.36 -41.26 79.52
N SER A 25 41.39 -40.37 79.30
CA SER A 25 41.20 -39.73 77.99
C SER A 25 42.33 -38.74 77.67
N LEU A 26 42.87 -38.09 78.69
CA LEU A 26 44.05 -37.24 78.57
C LEU A 26 45.31 -38.05 78.21
N ASP A 27 45.55 -39.19 78.86
CA ASP A 27 46.67 -40.10 78.51
C ASP A 27 46.57 -40.59 77.06
N GLN A 28 45.36 -40.96 76.62
CA GLN A 28 45.13 -41.34 75.23
C GLN A 28 45.41 -40.19 74.25
N THR A 29 45.02 -38.97 74.62
CA THR A 29 45.26 -37.77 73.80
C THR A 29 46.75 -37.48 73.70
N VAL A 30 47.48 -37.52 74.81
CA VAL A 30 48.93 -37.33 74.85
C VAL A 30 49.65 -38.37 73.99
N ARG A 31 49.29 -39.66 74.10
CA ARG A 31 49.85 -40.71 73.24
C ARG A 31 49.53 -40.52 71.76
N SER A 32 48.34 -40.02 71.43
CA SER A 32 47.94 -39.72 70.05
C SER A 32 48.75 -38.57 69.47
N VAL A 33 48.93 -37.49 70.25
CA VAL A 33 49.77 -36.35 69.89
C VAL A 33 51.22 -36.79 69.74
N GLU A 34 51.77 -37.59 70.66
CA GLU A 34 53.14 -38.10 70.57
C GLU A 34 53.35 -38.95 69.30
N LYS A 35 52.39 -39.84 68.96
CA LYS A 35 52.46 -40.62 67.72
C LYS A 35 52.42 -39.73 66.48
N ARG A 36 51.56 -38.71 66.46
CA ARG A 36 51.47 -37.76 65.36
C ARG A 36 52.74 -36.91 65.26
N LEU A 37 53.26 -36.44 66.39
CA LEU A 37 54.49 -35.68 66.45
C LEU A 37 55.67 -36.52 65.97
N ARG A 38 55.78 -37.78 66.41
CA ARG A 38 56.80 -38.73 65.93
C ARG A 38 56.66 -39.04 64.44
N ALA A 39 55.43 -39.09 63.92
CA ALA A 39 55.19 -39.27 62.48
C ALA A 39 55.59 -38.03 61.67
N VAL A 40 55.32 -36.83 62.20
CA VAL A 40 55.77 -35.56 61.62
C VAL A 40 57.28 -35.45 61.71
N GLU A 41 57.87 -35.77 62.86
CA GLU A 41 59.30 -35.80 63.09
C GLU A 41 59.97 -36.77 62.13
N ARG A 42 59.48 -38.02 61.97
CA ARG A 42 59.99 -38.93 60.94
C ARG A 42 59.89 -38.38 59.52
N ARG A 43 58.84 -37.62 59.18
CA ARG A 43 58.73 -36.99 57.85
C ARG A 43 59.71 -35.84 57.68
N LEU A 44 60.09 -35.18 58.76
CA LEU A 44 61.03 -34.05 58.78
C LEU A 44 62.49 -34.49 58.98
N SER A 45 62.72 -35.61 59.67
CA SER A 45 64.02 -36.18 60.08
C SER A 45 64.42 -37.41 59.29
N VAL A 46 63.61 -37.84 58.32
CA VAL A 46 64.14 -38.48 57.13
C VAL A 46 65.00 -37.42 56.44
N ASP A 47 66.22 -37.28 56.95
CA ASP A 47 67.37 -36.78 56.22
C ASP A 47 67.37 -37.58 54.93
N VAL A 48 66.99 -36.90 53.84
CA VAL A 48 67.21 -37.40 52.49
C VAL A 48 68.70 -37.73 52.44
N PRO A 49 69.10 -39.00 52.23
CA PRO A 49 70.51 -39.31 52.04
C PRO A 49 71.00 -38.44 50.88
N VAL A 50 72.03 -37.65 51.15
CA VAL A 50 72.73 -36.84 50.14
C VAL A 50 73.57 -37.79 49.29
N GLU A 51 72.92 -38.66 48.52
CA GLU A 51 73.46 -39.33 47.35
C GLU A 51 72.31 -40.02 46.61
N ASP A 52 72.39 -39.93 45.29
CA ASP A 52 71.41 -40.33 44.27
C ASP A 52 70.30 -39.32 44.00
N THR A 53 70.59 -38.47 43.00
CA THR A 53 69.66 -37.80 42.08
C THR A 53 68.46 -37.16 42.75
N ILE A 54 68.43 -35.82 42.75
CA ILE A 54 67.15 -35.08 42.71
C ILE A 54 66.32 -35.81 41.66
N PRO A 55 65.24 -36.54 42.02
CA PRO A 55 64.44 -37.16 40.99
C PRO A 55 63.93 -35.97 40.18
N GLU A 56 64.04 -36.08 38.86
CA GLU A 56 63.73 -35.09 37.82
C GLU A 56 62.22 -34.72 37.80
N TYR A 57 61.62 -34.58 38.98
CA TYR A 57 60.45 -33.80 39.32
C TYR A 57 60.82 -32.34 39.58
N GLU A 58 61.94 -31.87 39.04
CA GLU A 58 61.99 -30.54 38.45
C GLU A 58 61.08 -30.60 37.21
N ILE A 59 59.78 -30.76 37.46
CA ILE A 59 58.75 -30.37 36.50
C ILE A 59 59.18 -28.96 36.13
N ASN A 60 59.56 -28.73 34.87
CA ASN A 60 60.06 -27.45 34.38
C ASN A 60 59.02 -26.37 34.72
N PHE A 61 59.09 -25.83 35.94
CA PHE A 61 58.15 -24.84 36.43
C PHE A 61 58.22 -23.61 35.54
N GLU A 62 59.42 -23.33 35.03
CA GLU A 62 59.66 -22.33 34.00
C GLU A 62 58.90 -22.63 32.70
N GLU A 63 58.95 -23.86 32.18
CA GLU A 63 58.22 -24.26 30.95
C GLU A 63 56.70 -24.24 31.17
N ALA A 64 56.22 -24.68 32.33
CA ALA A 64 54.80 -24.60 32.69
C ALA A 64 54.34 -23.14 32.87
N LEU A 65 55.20 -22.28 33.43
CA LEU A 65 54.92 -20.86 33.61
C LEU A 65 54.95 -20.11 32.27
N GLU A 66 55.89 -20.45 31.39
CA GLU A 66 55.93 -19.94 30.02
C GLU A 66 54.70 -20.40 29.22
N SER A 67 54.34 -21.69 29.29
CA SER A 67 53.12 -22.23 28.66
C SER A 67 51.87 -21.50 29.16
N THR A 68 51.68 -21.38 30.47
CA THR A 68 50.52 -20.66 31.03
C THR A 68 50.52 -19.17 30.66
N MET A 69 51.68 -18.52 30.58
CA MET A 69 51.78 -17.14 30.14
C MET A 69 51.42 -16.98 28.66
N THR A 70 51.84 -17.91 27.79
CA THR A 70 51.44 -17.91 26.37
C THR A 70 49.95 -18.17 26.19
N GLU A 71 49.36 -19.10 26.97
CA GLU A 71 47.92 -19.34 27.00
C GLU A 71 47.14 -18.09 27.42
N ILE A 72 47.57 -17.40 28.48
CA ILE A 72 46.95 -16.15 28.94
C ILE A 72 46.99 -15.08 27.84
N VAL A 73 48.12 -14.96 27.13
CA VAL A 73 48.23 -14.03 26.00
C VAL A 73 47.29 -14.42 24.87
N SER A 74 47.22 -15.71 24.50
CA SER A 74 46.29 -16.21 23.47
C SER A 74 44.84 -15.91 23.85
N ILE A 75 44.43 -16.27 25.06
CA ILE A 75 43.08 -16.00 25.59
C ILE A 75 42.78 -14.51 25.56
N ARG A 76 43.74 -13.66 25.92
CA ARG A 76 43.57 -12.21 25.87
C ARG A 76 43.38 -11.71 24.44
N THR A 77 44.11 -12.25 23.46
CA THR A 77 43.91 -11.90 22.05
C THR A 77 42.54 -12.35 21.53
N GLU A 78 42.11 -13.56 21.87
CA GLU A 78 40.78 -14.08 21.53
C GLU A 78 39.67 -13.22 22.15
N MET A 79 39.82 -12.82 23.41
CA MET A 79 38.88 -11.95 24.10
C MET A 79 38.77 -10.59 23.43
N ASN A 80 39.89 -9.99 23.02
CA ASN A 80 39.87 -8.73 22.28
C ASN A 80 39.17 -8.87 20.91
N ASN A 81 39.40 -9.98 20.21
CA ASN A 81 38.71 -10.27 18.95
C ASN A 81 37.20 -10.46 19.14
N LEU A 82 36.78 -11.13 20.21
CA LEU A 82 35.37 -11.30 20.57
C LEU A 82 34.70 -9.96 20.90
N ILE A 83 35.38 -9.07 21.64
CA ILE A 83 34.90 -7.72 21.93
C ILE A 83 34.71 -6.92 20.63
N LEU A 84 35.68 -6.99 19.72
CA LEU A 84 35.59 -6.33 18.41
C LEU A 84 34.39 -6.85 17.60
N ASN A 85 34.19 -8.18 17.54
CA ASN A 85 33.06 -8.80 16.86
C ASN A 85 31.71 -8.42 17.51
N SER A 86 31.66 -8.31 18.84
CA SER A 86 30.48 -7.84 19.55
C SER A 86 30.09 -6.42 19.14
N SER A 87 31.07 -5.54 18.88
CA SER A 87 30.81 -4.19 18.38
C SER A 87 30.17 -4.21 16.99
N HIS A 88 30.63 -5.08 16.10
CA HIS A 88 30.06 -5.23 14.77
C HIS A 88 28.62 -5.78 14.83
N ASN A 89 28.37 -6.73 15.74
CA ASN A 89 27.02 -7.26 15.97
C ASN A 89 26.04 -6.17 16.43
N HIS A 90 26.50 -5.25 17.28
CA HIS A 90 25.68 -4.12 17.71
C HIS A 90 25.36 -3.15 16.55
N GLU A 91 26.30 -2.94 15.63
CA GLU A 91 26.06 -2.14 14.43
C GLU A 91 25.03 -2.81 13.50
N TYR A 92 25.11 -4.12 13.30
CA TYR A 92 24.11 -4.87 12.55
C TYR A 92 22.73 -4.80 13.18
N GLU A 93 22.63 -4.89 14.51
CA GLU A 93 21.37 -4.76 15.24
C GLU A 93 20.76 -3.37 15.05
N THR A 94 21.58 -2.32 15.10
CA THR A 94 21.15 -0.93 14.86
C THR A 94 20.62 -0.76 13.44
N ARG A 95 21.33 -1.28 12.43
CA ARG A 95 20.89 -1.24 11.02
C ARG A 95 19.60 -2.03 10.79
N LEU A 96 19.43 -3.17 11.46
CA LEU A 96 18.19 -3.95 11.39
C LEU A 96 17.01 -3.20 12.01
N GLN A 97 17.24 -2.48 13.11
CA GLN A 97 16.22 -1.63 13.72
C GLN A 97 15.82 -0.47 12.80
N GLU A 98 16.79 0.19 12.18
CA GLU A 98 16.56 1.25 11.21
C GLU A 98 15.76 0.74 10.00
N LEU A 99 16.17 -0.39 9.42
CA LEU A 99 15.49 -1.01 8.29
C LEU A 99 14.04 -1.41 8.64
N ASN A 100 13.81 -1.95 9.85
CA ASN A 100 12.47 -2.26 10.32
C ASN A 100 11.60 -0.99 10.46
N SER A 101 12.18 0.10 10.93
CA SER A 101 11.45 1.38 11.02
C SER A 101 11.09 1.92 9.63
N GLU A 102 11.99 1.79 8.66
CA GLU A 102 11.76 2.18 7.27
C GLU A 102 10.68 1.31 6.61
N ILE A 103 10.71 -0.01 6.82
CA ILE A 103 9.68 -0.94 6.35
C ILE A 103 8.32 -0.58 6.96
N SER A 104 8.28 -0.23 8.25
CA SER A 104 7.05 0.21 8.91
C SER A 104 6.49 1.49 8.28
N ASN A 105 7.35 2.47 7.98
CA ASN A 105 6.96 3.72 7.32
C ASN A 105 6.49 3.50 5.88
N LEU A 106 7.17 2.64 5.12
CA LEU A 106 6.75 2.28 3.77
C LEU A 106 5.39 1.59 3.77
N ASN A 107 5.14 0.70 4.75
CA ASN A 107 3.85 0.05 4.89
C ASN A 107 2.72 1.03 5.20
N SER A 108 2.95 2.04 6.05
CA SER A 108 1.94 3.08 6.29
C SER A 108 1.65 3.89 5.03
N GLN A 109 2.68 4.28 4.28
CA GLN A 109 2.51 5.00 3.01
C GLN A 109 1.75 4.17 1.97
N ILE A 110 2.05 2.87 1.85
CA ILE A 110 1.32 1.96 0.96
C ILE A 110 -0.16 1.87 1.37
N MET A 111 -0.44 1.83 2.68
CA MET A 111 -1.81 1.76 3.18
C MET A 111 -2.59 3.05 2.88
N GLU A 112 -1.98 4.22 3.08
CA GLU A 112 -2.56 5.52 2.73
C GLU A 112 -2.84 5.64 1.23
N LEU A 113 -1.85 5.30 0.37
CA LEU A 113 -2.04 5.33 -1.08
C LEU A 113 -3.13 4.35 -1.55
N ARG A 114 -3.26 3.20 -0.89
CA ARG A 114 -4.31 2.23 -1.21
C ARG A 114 -5.69 2.76 -0.82
N GLU A 115 -5.80 3.45 0.31
CA GLU A 115 -7.04 4.12 0.72
C GLU A 115 -7.41 5.26 -0.23
N GLU A 116 -6.45 6.11 -0.59
CA GLU A 116 -6.65 7.21 -1.55
C GLU A 116 -7.11 6.68 -2.91
N ASN A 117 -6.44 5.65 -3.44
CA ASN A 117 -6.87 5.01 -4.69
C ASN A 117 -8.27 4.43 -4.60
N SER A 118 -8.67 3.86 -3.46
CA SER A 118 -10.03 3.36 -3.26
C SER A 118 -11.05 4.50 -3.32
N LYS A 119 -10.79 5.62 -2.63
CA LYS A 119 -11.66 6.80 -2.63
C LYS A 119 -11.76 7.42 -4.03
N LEU A 120 -10.65 7.51 -4.73
CA LEU A 120 -10.61 8.07 -6.08
C LEU A 120 -11.39 7.20 -7.07
N THR A 121 -11.26 5.88 -6.95
CA THR A 121 -12.03 4.91 -7.75
C THR A 121 -13.53 5.06 -7.49
N GLU A 122 -13.94 5.16 -6.22
CA GLU A 122 -15.35 5.37 -5.85
C GLU A 122 -15.89 6.70 -6.41
N GLN A 123 -15.14 7.79 -6.25
CA GLN A 123 -15.52 9.11 -6.77
C GLN A 123 -15.66 9.08 -8.30
N PHE A 124 -14.74 8.41 -9.00
CA PHE A 124 -14.78 8.28 -10.45
C PHE A 124 -16.02 7.51 -10.91
N MET A 125 -16.32 6.37 -10.27
CA MET A 125 -17.49 5.55 -10.61
C MET A 125 -18.81 6.30 -10.39
N ILE A 126 -18.93 7.04 -9.28
CA ILE A 126 -20.12 7.85 -8.99
C ILE A 126 -20.26 8.98 -10.01
N LYS A 127 -19.17 9.69 -10.31
CA LYS A 127 -19.17 10.79 -11.26
C LYS A 127 -19.54 10.32 -12.66
N ASP A 128 -18.87 9.31 -13.18
CA ASP A 128 -19.13 8.77 -14.52
C ASP A 128 -20.56 8.25 -14.66
N TYR A 129 -21.10 7.60 -13.63
CA TYR A 129 -22.50 7.14 -13.66
C TYR A 129 -23.48 8.32 -13.72
N SER A 130 -23.29 9.33 -12.87
CA SER A 130 -24.14 10.52 -12.84
C SER A 130 -24.09 11.33 -14.14
N GLU A 131 -22.89 11.57 -14.68
CA GLU A 131 -22.70 12.32 -15.93
C GLU A 131 -23.28 11.55 -17.12
N THR A 132 -23.14 10.22 -17.13
CA THR A 132 -23.75 9.36 -18.16
C THR A 132 -25.27 9.35 -18.08
N GLU A 133 -25.85 9.25 -16.88
CA GLU A 133 -27.32 9.33 -16.70
C GLU A 133 -27.88 10.68 -17.12
N GLU A 134 -27.24 11.79 -16.70
CA GLU A 134 -27.65 13.14 -17.11
C GLU A 134 -27.57 13.32 -18.62
N MET A 135 -26.51 12.85 -19.25
CA MET A 135 -26.32 12.97 -20.70
C MET A 135 -27.32 12.11 -21.49
N GLN A 136 -27.67 10.92 -20.97
CA GLN A 136 -28.74 10.09 -21.55
C GLN A 136 -30.10 10.77 -21.43
N ASN A 137 -30.44 11.31 -20.25
CA ASN A 137 -31.69 12.02 -20.03
C ASN A 137 -31.81 13.25 -20.93
N LEU A 138 -30.75 14.06 -21.03
CA LEU A 138 -30.70 15.21 -21.93
C LEU A 138 -30.86 14.80 -23.39
N SER A 139 -30.22 13.71 -23.82
CA SER A 139 -30.37 13.19 -25.18
C SER A 139 -31.80 12.74 -25.47
N VAL A 140 -32.48 12.10 -24.52
CA VAL A 140 -33.89 11.72 -24.65
C VAL A 140 -34.78 12.96 -24.73
N GLU A 141 -34.54 13.97 -23.89
CA GLU A 141 -35.28 15.22 -23.90
C GLU A 141 -35.11 15.98 -25.22
N ILE A 142 -33.88 16.12 -25.71
CA ILE A 142 -33.58 16.73 -27.02
C ILE A 142 -34.29 15.97 -28.15
N ARG A 143 -34.27 14.63 -28.14
CA ARG A 143 -34.99 13.83 -29.16
C ARG A 143 -36.49 14.09 -29.14
N ASN A 144 -37.09 14.16 -27.94
CA ASN A 144 -38.51 14.47 -27.80
C ASN A 144 -38.83 15.88 -28.29
N GLU A 145 -37.97 16.86 -27.99
CA GLU A 145 -38.15 18.24 -28.45
C GLU A 145 -38.01 18.36 -29.98
N ILE A 146 -37.01 17.70 -30.59
CA ILE A 146 -36.85 17.61 -32.04
C ILE A 146 -38.10 16.96 -32.68
N SER A 147 -38.60 15.87 -32.11
CA SER A 147 -39.83 15.21 -32.60
C SER A 147 -41.03 16.15 -32.56
N LYS A 148 -41.19 16.89 -31.46
CA LYS A 148 -42.26 17.88 -31.31
C LYS A 148 -42.12 19.05 -32.30
N LEU A 149 -40.90 19.53 -32.53
CA LEU A 149 -40.61 20.56 -33.53
C LEU A 149 -40.91 20.08 -34.94
N ASN A 150 -40.51 18.85 -35.29
CA ASN A 150 -40.83 18.24 -36.58
C ASN A 150 -42.34 18.10 -36.79
N MET A 151 -43.08 17.65 -35.77
CA MET A 151 -44.54 17.54 -35.85
C MET A 151 -45.21 18.92 -36.02
N ARG A 152 -44.70 19.95 -35.35
CA ARG A 152 -45.16 21.35 -35.54
C ARG A 152 -44.84 21.88 -36.93
N LEU A 153 -43.65 21.57 -37.45
CA LEU A 153 -43.22 21.96 -38.79
C LEU A 153 -44.10 21.29 -39.85
N GLU A 154 -44.35 19.99 -39.74
CA GLU A 154 -45.23 19.24 -40.64
C GLU A 154 -46.66 19.81 -40.63
N LYS A 155 -47.18 20.15 -39.44
CA LYS A 155 -48.49 20.78 -39.31
C LYS A 155 -48.55 22.16 -39.96
N ALA A 156 -47.48 22.96 -39.84
CA ALA A 156 -47.37 24.27 -40.48
C ALA A 156 -47.21 24.15 -42.01
N GLU A 157 -46.40 23.20 -42.47
CA GLU A 157 -46.17 22.95 -43.89
C GLU A 157 -47.43 22.46 -44.60
N ASN A 158 -48.20 21.56 -43.97
CA ASN A 158 -49.46 21.07 -44.54
C ASN A 158 -50.54 22.16 -44.60
N HIS A 159 -50.51 23.18 -43.74
CA HIS A 159 -51.42 24.32 -43.80
C HIS A 159 -51.08 25.30 -44.93
N ASN A 160 -49.85 25.25 -45.48
CA ASN A 160 -49.37 26.18 -46.51
C ASN A 160 -49.40 25.59 -47.95
N ARG A 161 -50.21 24.54 -48.18
CA ARG A 161 -50.35 23.86 -49.48
C ARG A 161 -51.82 23.87 -49.91
N ILE A 162 -52.13 24.58 -51.00
CA ILE A 162 -53.46 24.56 -51.61
C ILE A 162 -53.48 23.50 -52.73
N ASN A 163 -54.49 22.64 -52.73
CA ASN A 163 -54.74 21.68 -53.81
C ASN A 163 -55.39 22.40 -54.99
N ILE A 164 -54.68 22.51 -56.12
CA ILE A 164 -55.28 22.87 -57.42
C ILE A 164 -55.11 21.65 -58.32
N GLY A 165 -56.17 20.83 -58.44
CA GLY A 165 -56.15 19.57 -59.20
C GLY A 165 -55.17 18.52 -58.64
N SER A 166 -54.43 17.82 -59.50
CA SER A 166 -53.45 16.77 -59.11
C SER A 166 -52.10 17.33 -58.64
N VAL A 167 -51.89 18.66 -58.67
CA VAL A 167 -50.57 19.27 -58.44
C VAL A 167 -50.57 20.09 -57.14
N LYS A 168 -49.76 19.66 -56.16
CA LYS A 168 -49.50 20.41 -54.92
C LYS A 168 -48.53 21.55 -55.20
N VAL A 169 -48.96 22.81 -55.10
CA VAL A 169 -48.09 24.00 -55.28
C VAL A 169 -48.08 24.81 -53.97
N PRO A 170 -46.91 25.18 -53.42
CA PRO A 170 -46.84 26.08 -52.27
C PRO A 170 -47.40 27.45 -52.66
N VAL A 171 -48.23 28.03 -51.79
CA VAL A 171 -49.00 29.27 -52.07
C VAL A 171 -48.12 30.46 -52.45
N GLU A 172 -46.91 30.51 -51.89
CA GLU A 172 -45.92 31.55 -52.14
C GLU A 172 -45.49 31.62 -53.63
N LEU A 173 -45.31 30.47 -54.27
CA LEU A 173 -44.82 30.41 -55.66
C LEU A 173 -45.92 30.75 -56.66
N SER A 174 -47.14 30.31 -56.40
CA SER A 174 -48.31 30.66 -57.23
C SER A 174 -48.58 32.17 -57.18
N GLY A 175 -48.48 32.78 -55.99
CA GLY A 175 -48.63 34.23 -55.80
C GLY A 175 -47.57 35.04 -56.53
N ILE A 176 -46.30 34.66 -56.43
CA ILE A 176 -45.19 35.35 -57.11
C ILE A 176 -45.34 35.24 -58.63
N VAL A 177 -45.60 34.06 -59.17
CA VAL A 177 -45.76 33.85 -60.62
C VAL A 177 -46.96 34.65 -61.15
N GLY A 178 -48.09 34.65 -60.43
CA GLY A 178 -49.25 35.47 -60.77
C GLY A 178 -48.96 36.97 -60.76
N ALA A 179 -48.22 37.45 -59.75
CA ALA A 179 -47.81 38.86 -59.65
C ALA A 179 -46.87 39.28 -60.78
N VAL A 180 -45.92 38.43 -61.16
CA VAL A 180 -45.02 38.69 -62.31
C VAL A 180 -45.80 38.78 -63.62
N ILE A 181 -46.74 37.86 -63.85
CA ILE A 181 -47.60 37.89 -65.04
C ILE A 181 -48.46 39.16 -65.05
N LEU A 182 -49.06 39.54 -63.92
CA LEU A 182 -49.86 40.76 -63.81
C LEU A 182 -49.03 42.03 -64.00
N ALA A 183 -47.82 42.10 -63.43
CA ALA A 183 -46.92 43.23 -63.59
C ALA A 183 -46.46 43.40 -65.05
N LEU A 184 -46.08 42.31 -65.72
CA LEU A 184 -45.74 42.31 -67.14
C LEU A 184 -46.93 42.74 -68.01
N THR A 185 -48.11 42.22 -67.70
CA THR A 185 -49.34 42.58 -68.42
C THR A 185 -49.67 44.06 -68.23
N GLY A 186 -49.57 44.57 -66.99
CA GLY A 186 -49.77 46.00 -66.68
C GLY A 186 -48.75 46.90 -67.36
N PHE A 187 -47.48 46.50 -67.40
CA PHE A 187 -46.42 47.23 -68.09
C PHE A 187 -46.67 47.32 -69.60
N LEU A 188 -47.11 46.23 -70.23
CA LEU A 188 -47.46 46.19 -71.65
C LEU A 188 -48.65 47.10 -71.98
N ILE A 189 -49.66 47.13 -71.10
CA ILE A 189 -50.81 48.03 -71.22
C ILE A 189 -50.37 49.50 -71.09
N MET A 190 -49.49 49.81 -70.13
CA MET A 190 -49.04 51.19 -69.89
C MET A 190 -48.21 51.75 -71.05
N ASN A 191 -47.48 50.89 -71.78
CA ASN A 191 -46.77 51.28 -73.00
C ASN A 191 -47.65 51.34 -74.26
N GLY A 192 -48.98 51.15 -74.13
CA GLY A 192 -49.95 51.28 -75.22
C GLY A 192 -49.89 50.16 -76.27
N GLN A 193 -49.16 49.07 -76.00
CA GLN A 193 -48.90 47.98 -76.95
C GLN A 193 -50.04 46.93 -76.97
N TRP A 194 -51.27 47.38 -77.20
CA TRP A 194 -52.45 46.51 -77.25
C TRP A 194 -52.41 45.44 -78.35
N ASN A 195 -51.61 45.67 -79.39
CA ASN A 195 -51.38 44.70 -80.46
C ASN A 195 -50.64 43.45 -79.97
N VAL A 196 -49.75 43.57 -78.99
CA VAL A 196 -49.00 42.43 -78.45
C VAL A 196 -49.91 41.53 -77.63
N ILE A 197 -50.77 42.11 -76.79
CA ILE A 197 -51.70 41.37 -75.91
C ILE A 197 -52.72 40.56 -76.72
N LYS A 198 -53.19 41.09 -77.85
CA LYS A 198 -54.10 40.38 -78.76
C LYS A 198 -53.40 39.37 -79.68
N SER A 199 -52.06 39.36 -79.71
CA SER A 199 -51.30 38.46 -80.57
C SER A 199 -51.19 37.06 -79.95
N ALA A 200 -51.10 36.04 -80.81
CA ALA A 200 -50.86 34.66 -80.38
C ALA A 200 -49.53 34.49 -79.60
N TYR A 201 -48.56 35.38 -79.83
CA TYR A 201 -47.25 35.36 -79.17
C TYR A 201 -47.34 35.67 -77.66
N PHE A 202 -48.33 36.45 -77.22
CA PHE A 202 -48.51 36.75 -75.79
C PHE A 202 -49.04 35.53 -75.03
N SER A 203 -50.02 34.82 -75.60
CA SER A 203 -50.51 33.56 -75.03
C SER A 203 -49.42 32.48 -75.01
N PHE A 204 -48.63 32.39 -76.08
CA PHE A 204 -47.45 31.51 -76.12
C PHE A 204 -46.40 31.89 -75.07
N GLY A 205 -46.17 33.19 -74.85
CA GLY A 205 -45.27 33.70 -73.82
C GLY A 205 -45.69 33.27 -72.42
N ILE A 206 -46.97 33.42 -72.07
CA ILE A 206 -47.50 32.97 -70.77
C ILE A 206 -47.36 31.45 -70.64
N ALA A 207 -47.69 30.69 -71.68
CA ALA A 207 -47.53 29.24 -71.68
C ALA A 207 -46.06 28.81 -71.48
N LEU A 208 -45.11 29.51 -72.08
CA LEU A 208 -43.68 29.28 -71.90
C LEU A 208 -43.23 29.57 -70.47
N VAL A 209 -43.71 30.67 -69.87
CA VAL A 209 -43.43 30.97 -68.45
C VAL A 209 -43.97 29.86 -67.53
N PHE A 210 -45.19 29.37 -67.77
CA PHE A 210 -45.73 28.23 -67.03
C PHE A 210 -44.91 26.95 -67.24
N ALA A 211 -44.48 26.66 -68.47
CA ALA A 211 -43.66 25.49 -68.77
C ALA A 211 -42.31 25.55 -68.05
N VAL A 212 -41.64 26.70 -68.04
CA VAL A 212 -40.39 26.92 -67.30
C VAL A 212 -40.59 26.77 -65.80
N ALA A 213 -41.68 27.30 -65.24
CA ALA A 213 -41.99 27.15 -63.82
C ALA A 213 -42.19 25.67 -63.41
N VAL A 214 -42.86 24.89 -64.26
CA VAL A 214 -43.07 23.45 -64.04
C VAL A 214 -41.75 22.67 -64.14
N LEU A 215 -40.93 22.96 -65.16
CA LEU A 215 -39.60 22.36 -65.31
C LEU A 215 -38.68 22.67 -64.12
N MET A 216 -38.68 23.92 -63.66
CA MET A 216 -37.87 24.34 -62.51
C MET A 216 -38.31 23.63 -61.22
N LYS A 217 -39.62 23.40 -61.05
CA LYS A 217 -40.15 22.59 -59.95
C LYS A 217 -39.69 21.13 -60.05
N PHE A 218 -39.75 20.53 -61.25
CA PHE A 218 -39.32 19.16 -61.47
C PHE A 218 -37.83 18.99 -61.12
N TYR A 219 -37.01 19.97 -61.52
CA TYR A 219 -35.59 20.01 -61.19
C TYR A 219 -35.32 20.12 -59.68
N LEU A 220 -36.05 21.00 -58.97
CA LEU A 220 -35.92 21.18 -57.52
C LEU A 220 -36.37 19.95 -56.72
N VAL A 221 -37.40 19.23 -57.18
CA VAL A 221 -37.86 17.99 -56.54
C VAL A 221 -36.83 16.87 -56.73
N ASN A 222 -36.29 16.71 -57.95
CA ASN A 222 -35.31 15.66 -58.24
C ASN A 222 -33.97 15.86 -57.50
N ARG A 223 -33.61 17.10 -57.17
CA ARG A 223 -32.42 17.40 -56.35
C ARG A 223 -32.56 17.10 -54.86
N ARG A 224 -33.78 16.88 -54.35
CA ARG A 224 -34.01 16.54 -52.92
C ARG A 224 -33.98 15.04 -52.65
N THR A 225 -33.94 14.22 -53.69
CA THR A 225 -33.95 12.73 -53.62
C THR A 225 -32.58 12.09 -53.86
N THR A 226 -31.51 12.88 -54.00
CA THR A 226 -30.11 12.42 -54.00
C THR A 226 -29.42 13.00 -52.78
#